data_AF-A0A5J4ZA17-F1
#
_entry.id   AF-A0A5J4ZA17-F1
#
_cell.length_a   1.000
_cell.length_b   1.000
_cell.length_c   1.000
_cell.angle_alpha   90.00
_cell.angle_beta   90.00
_cell.angle_gamma   90.00
#
_symmetry.space_group_name_H-M   'P 1'
#
loop_
_entity.id
_entity.type
_entity.pdbx_description
1 polymer ?
#
loop_
_entity_poly.entity_id
_entity_poly.type
_entity_poly.pdbx_seq_one_letter_code
_entity_poly.pdbx_strand_id
1 'polypeptide(L)'
;MVTAVASRQVYIGKEQDQEDEDKSRNKRKMADLKKPGLEAEVTQHKIRITLTSKNVRALEKTCSDLVRGAREKEVTVRGPVRMPTKKLMLMVRKSPCGNGTNTYDRFEMRIHKRLIDLHASTDVVKQITSIKMEEGVEVQVDVM
;
A
#
# COMPACT_ATOMS: atom_id res chain seq x y z
N MET A 1 -80.46 13.06 -23.87
CA MET A 1 -79.15 13.42 -24.47
C MET A 1 -78.06 13.37 -23.40
N VAL A 2 -77.66 12.18 -22.94
CA VAL A 2 -76.57 12.08 -21.96
C VAL A 2 -75.83 10.78 -22.23
N THR A 3 -74.61 10.88 -22.77
CA THR A 3 -73.44 9.97 -22.61
C THR A 3 -72.50 10.11 -23.81
N ALA A 4 -71.60 11.11 -23.78
CA ALA A 4 -70.47 11.16 -24.72
C ALA A 4 -69.23 11.89 -24.17
N VAL A 5 -69.14 12.12 -22.85
CA VAL A 5 -67.99 12.85 -22.24
C VAL A 5 -67.19 11.98 -21.26
N ALA A 6 -67.77 10.89 -20.74
CA ALA A 6 -67.12 10.05 -19.72
C ALA A 6 -66.09 9.05 -20.29
N SER A 7 -66.14 8.73 -21.58
CA SER A 7 -65.24 7.75 -22.18
C SER A 7 -63.94 8.38 -22.70
N ARG A 8 -63.96 9.62 -23.18
CA ARG A 8 -62.77 10.26 -23.81
C ARG A 8 -61.68 10.65 -22.81
N GLN A 9 -62.05 10.97 -21.56
CA GLN A 9 -61.09 11.31 -20.50
C GLN A 9 -60.34 10.08 -19.96
N VAL A 10 -60.98 8.91 -19.95
CA VAL A 10 -60.39 7.66 -19.42
C VAL A 10 -59.37 7.07 -20.40
N TYR A 11 -59.51 7.30 -21.72
CA TYR A 11 -58.52 6.86 -22.70
C TYR A 11 -57.26 7.73 -22.71
N ILE A 12 -57.39 9.06 -22.55
CA ILE A 12 -56.24 9.98 -22.48
C ILE A 12 -55.39 9.71 -21.21
N GLY A 13 -56.04 9.38 -20.08
CA GLY A 13 -55.33 9.04 -18.84
C GLY A 13 -54.54 7.73 -18.94
N LYS A 14 -55.12 6.69 -19.57
CA LYS A 14 -54.42 5.40 -19.75
C LYS A 14 -53.21 5.47 -20.68
N GLU A 15 -53.24 6.36 -21.69
CA GLU A 15 -52.08 6.60 -22.56
C GLU A 15 -50.96 7.37 -21.84
N GLN A 16 -51.31 8.34 -20.98
CA GLN A 16 -50.33 9.06 -20.15
C GLN A 16 -49.70 8.18 -19.07
N ASP A 17 -50.48 7.32 -18.41
CA ASP A 17 -49.98 6.39 -17.39
C ASP A 17 -48.97 5.38 -17.99
N GLN A 18 -49.19 4.97 -19.25
CA GLN A 18 -48.33 4.01 -19.95
C GLN A 18 -47.03 4.67 -20.46
N GLU A 19 -47.09 5.92 -20.92
CA GLU A 19 -45.89 6.71 -21.27
C GLU A 19 -45.01 7.05 -20.05
N ASP A 20 -45.62 7.25 -18.87
CA ASP A 20 -44.89 7.55 -17.64
C ASP A 20 -44.25 6.29 -17.01
N GLU A 21 -44.90 5.12 -17.13
CA GLU A 21 -44.27 3.84 -16.79
C GLU A 21 -43.10 3.51 -17.72
N ASP A 22 -43.23 3.74 -19.03
CA ASP A 22 -42.15 3.50 -20.00
C ASP A 22 -40.98 4.49 -19.82
N LYS A 23 -41.24 5.75 -19.48
CA LYS A 23 -40.20 6.72 -19.06
C LYS A 23 -39.49 6.26 -17.80
N SER A 24 -40.22 5.73 -16.81
CA SER A 24 -39.62 5.24 -15.56
C SER A 24 -38.76 3.99 -15.77
N ARG A 25 -39.17 3.09 -16.67
CA ARG A 25 -38.43 1.88 -17.05
C ARG A 25 -37.19 2.23 -17.87
N ASN A 26 -37.27 3.24 -18.73
CA ASN A 26 -36.12 3.72 -19.51
C ASN A 26 -35.14 4.52 -18.65
N LYS A 27 -35.62 5.25 -17.63
CA LYS A 27 -34.79 5.94 -16.63
C LYS A 27 -34.01 4.96 -15.75
N ARG A 28 -34.57 3.79 -15.46
CA ARG A 28 -33.86 2.67 -14.79
C ARG A 28 -32.83 2.03 -15.73
N LYS A 29 -33.17 1.76 -16.99
CA LYS A 29 -32.22 1.23 -17.99
C LYS A 29 -31.04 2.16 -18.28
N MET A 30 -31.25 3.49 -18.25
CA MET A 30 -30.14 4.46 -18.40
C MET A 30 -29.28 4.63 -17.14
N ALA A 31 -29.80 4.26 -15.95
CA ALA A 31 -29.00 4.23 -14.73
C ALA A 31 -27.99 3.06 -14.73
N ASP A 32 -28.33 1.95 -15.39
CA ASP A 32 -27.49 0.75 -15.49
C ASP A 32 -26.38 0.84 -16.57
N LEU A 33 -26.32 1.93 -17.37
CA LEU A 33 -25.23 2.20 -18.33
C LEU A 33 -24.19 3.20 -17.84
N LYS A 34 -24.27 3.64 -16.58
CA LYS A 34 -23.16 4.36 -15.97
C LYS A 34 -22.04 3.37 -15.66
N LYS A 35 -21.24 3.01 -16.67
CA LYS A 35 -19.90 2.46 -16.46
C LYS A 35 -19.09 3.52 -15.69
N PRO A 36 -18.68 3.31 -14.43
CA PRO A 36 -17.57 4.05 -13.85
C PRO A 36 -16.29 3.40 -14.38
N GLY A 37 -16.07 3.50 -15.70
CA GLY A 37 -14.98 2.83 -16.40
C GLY A 37 -13.71 3.66 -16.40
N LEU A 38 -13.12 3.90 -15.23
CA LEU A 38 -11.68 4.08 -15.07
C LEU A 38 -11.27 3.83 -13.60
N GLU A 39 -11.83 2.80 -12.98
CA GLU A 39 -11.15 2.21 -11.83
C GLU A 39 -9.92 1.53 -12.40
N ALA A 40 -8.76 2.19 -12.28
CA ALA A 40 -7.48 1.59 -12.60
C ALA A 40 -7.45 0.21 -11.94
N GLU A 41 -7.39 -0.85 -12.74
CA GLU A 41 -7.30 -2.21 -12.22
C GLU A 41 -6.14 -2.21 -11.22
N VAL A 42 -6.47 -2.36 -9.93
CA VAL A 42 -5.48 -2.33 -8.85
C VAL A 42 -4.74 -3.65 -8.92
N THR A 43 -3.74 -3.69 -9.81
CA THR A 43 -2.85 -4.83 -9.98
C THR A 43 -2.11 -5.04 -8.67
N GLN A 44 -2.41 -6.15 -8.01
CA GLN A 44 -1.77 -6.52 -6.76
C GLN A 44 -0.39 -7.08 -7.07
N HIS A 45 0.65 -6.37 -6.66
CA HIS A 45 2.04 -6.81 -6.81
C HIS A 45 2.56 -7.44 -5.52
N LYS A 46 3.49 -8.38 -5.68
CA LYS A 46 4.27 -8.89 -4.56
C LYS A 46 5.43 -7.93 -4.35
N ILE A 47 5.42 -7.21 -3.23
CA ILE A 47 6.41 -6.17 -2.94
C ILE A 47 7.23 -6.61 -1.74
N ARG A 48 8.56 -6.49 -1.85
CA ARG A 48 9.50 -6.77 -0.78
C ARG A 48 10.17 -5.48 -0.35
N ILE A 49 10.00 -5.12 0.92
CA ILE A 49 10.67 -3.98 1.53
C ILE A 49 11.87 -4.50 2.31
N THR A 50 13.06 -4.06 1.91
CA THR A 50 14.30 -4.31 2.64
C THR A 50 14.62 -3.10 3.49
N LEU A 51 14.78 -3.32 4.80
CA LEU A 51 15.28 -2.33 5.74
C LEU A 51 16.71 -2.69 6.13
N THR A 52 17.62 -1.73 6.02
CA THR A 52 19.02 -1.89 6.41
C THR A 52 19.42 -0.76 7.36
N SER A 53 20.03 -1.09 8.50
CA SER A 53 20.55 -0.08 9.41
C SER A 53 21.69 -0.62 10.28
N LYS A 54 22.48 0.30 10.83
CA LYS A 54 23.47 0.05 11.89
C LYS A 54 22.82 0.13 13.28
N ASN A 55 21.77 0.92 13.45
CA ASN A 55 21.10 1.11 14.73
C ASN A 55 19.90 0.17 14.87
N VAL A 56 19.97 -0.77 15.81
CA VAL A 56 18.91 -1.77 16.04
C VAL A 56 17.62 -1.12 16.53
N ARG A 57 17.71 -0.12 17.43
CA ARG A 57 16.53 0.50 18.05
C ARG A 57 15.68 1.20 16.98
N ALA A 58 16.35 1.99 16.13
CA ALA A 58 15.67 2.72 15.08
C ALA A 58 15.02 1.78 14.04
N LEU A 59 15.75 0.72 13.70
CA LEU A 59 15.24 -0.32 12.81
C LEU A 59 14.01 -1.04 13.39
N GLU A 60 13.94 -1.26 14.72
CA GLU A 60 12.82 -1.95 15.38
C GLU A 60 11.55 -1.12 15.42
N LYS A 61 11.71 0.17 15.71
CA LYS A 61 10.60 1.09 15.70
C LYS A 61 10.05 1.27 14.28
N THR A 62 10.91 1.55 13.30
CA THR A 62 10.51 1.67 11.89
C THR A 62 9.82 0.39 11.38
N CYS A 63 10.35 -0.78 11.74
CA CYS A 63 9.75 -2.06 11.38
C CYS A 63 8.35 -2.25 12.00
N SER A 64 8.17 -1.86 13.27
CA SER A 64 6.89 -1.95 13.96
C SER A 64 5.87 -0.96 13.37
N ASP A 65 6.34 0.23 13.03
CA ASP A 65 5.55 1.30 12.44
C ASP A 65 5.06 0.97 11.02
N LEU A 66 5.91 0.34 10.21
CA LEU A 66 5.53 -0.15 8.88
C LEU A 66 4.50 -1.27 8.96
N VAL A 67 4.68 -2.24 9.86
CA VAL A 67 3.69 -3.31 10.07
C VAL A 67 2.35 -2.75 10.56
N ARG A 68 2.38 -1.77 11.48
CA ARG A 68 1.18 -1.07 11.93
C ARG A 68 0.51 -0.29 10.79
N GLY A 69 1.27 0.47 10.01
CA GLY A 69 0.74 1.24 8.88
C GLY A 69 0.16 0.36 7.77
N ALA A 70 0.73 -0.83 7.54
CA ALA A 70 0.17 -1.78 6.59
C ALA A 70 -1.12 -2.44 7.10
N ARG A 71 -1.24 -2.71 8.42
CA ARG A 71 -2.48 -3.19 9.04
C ARG A 71 -3.59 -2.14 9.04
N GLU A 72 -3.26 -0.87 9.29
CA GLU A 72 -4.20 0.26 9.22
C GLU A 72 -4.85 0.40 7.83
N LYS A 73 -4.14 -0.01 6.77
CA LYS A 73 -4.62 0.03 5.38
C LYS A 73 -5.12 -1.32 4.86
N GLU A 74 -5.32 -2.29 5.75
CA GLU A 74 -5.84 -3.63 5.42
C GLU A 74 -5.02 -4.39 4.35
N VAL A 75 -3.71 -4.11 4.27
CA VAL A 75 -2.80 -4.83 3.37
C VAL A 75 -2.40 -6.16 3.99
N THR A 76 -2.29 -7.21 3.18
CA THR A 76 -1.76 -8.50 3.66
C THR A 76 -0.24 -8.40 3.87
N VAL A 77 0.19 -8.61 5.11
CA VAL A 77 1.58 -8.47 5.53
C VAL A 77 2.14 -9.83 5.92
N ARG A 78 3.26 -10.21 5.30
CA ARG A 78 4.15 -11.22 5.87
C ARG A 78 5.07 -10.51 6.85
N GLY A 79 5.02 -10.96 8.11
CA GLY A 79 5.71 -10.31 9.23
C GLY A 79 7.22 -10.12 8.99
N PRO A 80 7.86 -9.28 9.81
CA PRO A 80 9.24 -8.87 9.58
C PRO A 80 10.22 -10.01 9.78
N VAL A 81 10.82 -10.47 8.70
CA VAL A 81 11.84 -11.51 8.69
C VAL A 81 13.19 -10.87 9.02
N ARG A 82 13.82 -11.34 10.09
CA ARG A 82 15.16 -10.90 10.50
C ARG A 82 16.20 -11.68 9.71
N MET A 83 16.99 -10.98 8.90
CA MET A 83 18.13 -11.60 8.23
C MET A 83 19.34 -11.65 9.18
N PRO A 84 20.25 -12.62 9.00
CA PRO A 84 21.50 -12.66 9.74
C PRO A 84 22.26 -11.34 9.66
N THR A 85 22.78 -10.88 10.79
CA THR A 85 23.54 -9.62 10.87
C THR A 85 24.91 -9.83 10.25
N LYS A 86 25.28 -8.99 9.29
CA LYS A 86 26.63 -8.99 8.71
C LYS A 86 27.55 -8.22 9.65
N LYS A 87 28.59 -8.89 10.15
CA LYS A 87 29.64 -8.28 10.97
C LYS A 87 30.84 -7.98 10.08
N LEU A 88 31.17 -6.71 9.95
CA LEU A 88 32.37 -6.25 9.25
C LEU A 88 33.43 -5.95 10.31
N MET A 89 34.55 -6.64 10.25
CA MET A 89 35.65 -6.50 11.19
C MET A 89 36.89 -5.99 10.48
N LEU A 90 37.49 -4.94 11.00
CA LEU A 90 38.77 -4.40 10.55
C LEU A 90 39.73 -4.38 11.73
N MET A 91 40.89 -5.02 11.57
CA MET A 91 41.97 -4.98 12.56
C MET A 91 43.10 -4.14 12.00
N VAL A 92 43.40 -3.02 12.67
CA VAL A 92 44.43 -2.07 12.24
C VAL A 92 45.48 -1.94 13.33
N ARG A 93 46.74 -1.78 12.95
CA ARG A 93 47.82 -1.53 13.90
C ARG A 93 47.66 -0.12 14.50
N LYS A 94 47.82 0.01 15.81
CA LYS A 94 47.74 1.32 16.49
C LYS A 94 48.89 2.24 16.14
N SER A 95 50.10 1.69 16.06
CA SER A 95 51.29 2.46 15.79
C SER A 95 51.41 2.78 14.29
N PRO A 96 51.81 4.01 13.92
CA PRO A 96 52.01 4.39 12.52
C PRO A 96 53.26 3.72 11.92
N CYS A 97 54.28 3.47 12.75
CA CYS A 97 55.53 2.83 12.37
C CYS A 97 55.75 1.51 13.15
N GLY A 98 56.69 0.69 12.64
CA GLY A 98 56.95 -0.67 13.11
C GLY A 98 57.58 -0.79 14.51
N ASN A 99 57.98 0.32 15.11
CA ASN A 99 58.63 0.36 16.42
C ASN A 99 57.59 0.40 17.56
N GLY A 100 57.86 -0.32 18.66
CA GLY A 100 56.97 -0.44 19.83
C GLY A 100 56.21 -1.76 19.90
N THR A 101 55.33 -1.90 20.91
CA THR A 101 54.57 -3.13 21.17
C THR A 101 53.52 -3.41 20.10
N ASN A 102 53.34 -4.69 19.73
CA ASN A 102 52.37 -5.13 18.73
C ASN A 102 50.92 -5.02 19.23
N THR A 103 50.39 -3.79 19.24
CA THR A 103 49.01 -3.49 19.61
C THR A 103 48.14 -3.23 18.39
N TYR A 104 46.92 -3.80 18.40
CA TYR A 104 45.95 -3.69 17.31
C TYR A 104 44.61 -3.18 17.84
N ASP A 105 43.97 -2.30 17.08
CA ASP A 105 42.56 -1.95 17.26
C ASP A 105 41.66 -2.90 16.51
N ARG A 106 40.51 -3.21 17.11
CA ARG A 106 39.48 -4.09 16.54
C ARG A 106 38.22 -3.26 16.32
N PHE A 107 38.03 -2.78 15.11
CA PHE A 107 36.82 -2.06 14.74
C PHE A 107 35.78 -3.06 14.23
N GLU A 108 34.55 -2.95 14.73
CA GLU A 108 33.40 -3.74 14.27
C GLU A 108 32.30 -2.81 13.78
N MET A 109 31.73 -3.11 12.63
CA MET A 109 30.48 -2.55 12.15
C MET A 109 29.46 -3.67 11.96
N ARG A 110 28.26 -3.50 12.53
CA ARG A 110 27.15 -4.44 12.37
C ARG A 110 26.11 -3.84 11.46
N ILE A 111 25.70 -4.61 10.45
CA ILE A 111 24.63 -4.23 9.54
C ILE A 111 23.48 -5.21 9.75
N HIS A 112 22.36 -4.67 10.23
CA HIS A 112 21.14 -5.41 10.48
C HIS A 112 20.19 -5.23 9.31
N LYS A 113 19.75 -6.36 8.74
CA LYS A 113 18.81 -6.37 7.61
C LYS A 113 17.49 -7.02 8.02
N ARG A 114 16.38 -6.41 7.63
CA ARG A 114 15.02 -6.94 7.81
C ARG A 114 14.26 -6.90 6.50
N LEU A 115 13.39 -7.87 6.30
CA LEU A 115 12.55 -8.01 5.13
C LEU A 115 11.09 -8.00 5.56
N ILE A 116 10.27 -7.23 4.87
CA ILE A 116 8.81 -7.23 5.02
C ILE A 116 8.24 -7.50 3.64
N ASP A 117 7.45 -8.56 3.49
CA ASP A 117 6.76 -8.85 2.24
C ASP A 117 5.31 -8.37 2.35
N LEU A 118 4.84 -7.65 1.33
CA LEU A 118 3.50 -7.09 1.22
C LEU A 118 2.85 -7.53 -0.09
N HIS A 119 1.52 -7.73 -0.09
CA HIS A 119 0.74 -7.85 -1.32
C HIS A 119 -0.19 -6.65 -1.45
N ALA A 120 0.19 -5.68 -2.28
CA ALA A 120 -0.56 -4.44 -2.48
C ALA A 120 -0.19 -3.79 -3.82
N SER A 121 -0.91 -2.73 -4.18
CA SER A 121 -0.48 -1.83 -5.24
C SER A 121 0.71 -0.98 -4.80
N THR A 122 1.51 -0.54 -5.77
CA THR A 122 2.71 0.27 -5.53
C THR A 122 2.40 1.63 -4.90
N ASP A 123 1.24 2.22 -5.19
CA ASP A 123 0.83 3.51 -4.66
C ASP A 123 0.55 3.47 -3.16
N VAL A 124 -0.11 2.41 -2.69
CA VAL A 124 -0.38 2.20 -1.27
C VAL A 124 0.94 2.02 -0.50
N VAL A 125 1.90 1.28 -1.07
CA VAL A 125 3.22 1.08 -0.46
C VAL A 125 4.01 2.38 -0.35
N LYS A 126 4.02 3.22 -1.40
CA LYS A 126 4.68 4.54 -1.35
C LYS A 126 4.14 5.37 -0.19
N GLN A 127 2.82 5.43 -0.04
CA GLN A 127 2.20 6.19 1.06
C GLN A 127 2.56 5.65 2.46
N ILE A 128 2.65 4.32 2.63
CA ILE A 128 3.05 3.73 3.93
C ILE A 128 4.51 4.09 4.25
N THR A 129 5.36 4.06 3.23
CA THR A 129 6.81 4.21 3.35
C THR A 129 7.21 5.65 3.65
N SER A 130 6.51 6.64 3.10
CA SER A 130 6.86 8.07 3.26
C SER A 130 6.59 8.66 4.64
N ILE A 131 5.69 8.09 5.45
CA ILE A 131 5.15 8.77 6.65
C ILE A 131 5.97 8.46 7.92
N LYS A 132 6.73 7.35 7.96
CA LYS A 132 7.24 6.78 9.23
C LYS A 132 8.72 6.36 9.20
N MET A 133 9.58 7.03 8.44
CA MET A 133 11.02 6.71 8.45
C MET A 133 11.76 7.39 9.60
N GLU A 134 12.50 6.61 10.38
CA GLU A 134 13.49 7.16 11.31
C GLU A 134 14.84 7.41 10.64
N GLU A 135 15.57 8.37 11.19
CA GLU A 135 16.90 8.74 10.73
C GLU A 135 17.89 7.56 10.85
N GLY A 136 18.66 7.32 9.78
CA GLY A 136 19.68 6.27 9.75
C GLY A 136 19.16 4.86 9.43
N VAL A 137 17.91 4.73 8.97
CA VAL A 137 17.40 3.49 8.36
C VAL A 137 17.31 3.67 6.84
N GLU A 138 17.97 2.80 6.10
CA GLU A 138 17.89 2.76 4.64
C GLU A 138 16.79 1.78 4.21
N VAL A 139 15.92 2.23 3.32
CA VAL A 139 14.76 1.48 2.83
C VAL A 139 14.88 1.27 1.34
N GLN A 140 14.81 0.01 0.91
CA GLN A 140 14.76 -0.39 -0.48
C GLN A 140 13.44 -1.11 -0.75
N VAL A 141 12.77 -0.74 -1.84
CA VAL A 141 11.50 -1.34 -2.27
C VAL A 141 11.73 -2.06 -3.58
N ASP A 142 11.56 -3.38 -3.56
CA ASP A 142 11.67 -4.22 -4.75
C ASP A 142 10.26 -4.76 -5.11
N VAL A 143 9.85 -4.57 -6.37
CA VAL A 143 8.60 -5.12 -6.92
C VAL A 143 8.94 -6.43 -7.63
N MET A 144 8.25 -7.52 -7.27
CA MET A 144 8.39 -8.85 -7.89
C MET A 144 7.27 -9.16 -8.88
#